data_AF-A0AAT9QI23-F1
#
_entry.id   AF-A0AAT9QI23-F1
#
_cell.length_a   1.000
_cell.length_b   1.000
_cell.length_c   1.000
_cell.angle_alpha   90.00
_cell.angle_beta   90.00
_cell.angle_gamma   90.00
#
_symmetry.space_group_name_H-M   'P 1'
#
loop_
_entity.id
_entity.type
_entity.pdbx_description
1 polymer ?
#
loop_
_entity_poly.entity_id
_entity_poly.type
_entity_poly.pdbx_seq_one_letter_code
_entity_poly.pdbx_strand_id
1 'polypeptide(L)'
;MPSSGTQSLRAINCPVLAFYGEQDTALMEELPGLKSRMRAAGVDFEAVVYPATGHAFFNDTNKYTYNPDAAADSWTRTLAFLEQSLED
;
A
#
# COMPACT_ATOMS: atom_id res chain seq x y z
N MET A 1 14.76 -12.36 -19.82
CA MET A 1 13.28 -12.44 -19.76
C MET A 1 12.81 -11.51 -18.65
N PRO A 2 11.87 -10.57 -18.86
CA PRO A 2 11.27 -9.91 -17.72
C PRO A 2 10.63 -11.01 -16.85
N SER A 3 10.91 -11.02 -15.55
CA SER A 3 10.35 -12.00 -14.63
C SER A 3 8.82 -11.89 -14.68
N SER A 4 8.14 -13.05 -14.67
CA SER A 4 6.68 -13.21 -14.82
C SER A 4 5.86 -12.17 -14.03
N GLY A 5 6.34 -11.74 -12.86
CA GLY A 5 5.71 -10.72 -12.03
C GLY A 5 5.54 -9.35 -12.70
N THR A 6 6.54 -8.81 -13.41
CA THR A 6 6.43 -7.46 -14.02
C THR A 6 5.45 -7.42 -15.18
N GLN A 7 5.24 -8.54 -15.88
CA GLN A 7 4.29 -8.61 -16.99
C GLN A 7 2.84 -8.55 -16.48
N SER A 8 2.54 -9.19 -15.34
CA SER A 8 1.23 -9.06 -14.69
C SER A 8 0.94 -7.65 -14.18
N LEU A 9 1.95 -6.91 -13.70
CA LEU A 9 1.76 -5.55 -13.21
C LEU A 9 1.31 -4.56 -14.30
N ARG A 10 1.68 -4.80 -15.57
CA ARG A 10 1.25 -3.95 -16.69
C ARG A 10 -0.25 -4.06 -16.99
N ALA A 11 -0.94 -5.04 -16.43
CA ALA A 11 -2.39 -5.16 -16.56
C ALA A 11 -3.15 -4.25 -15.57
N ILE A 12 -2.44 -3.61 -14.64
CA ILE A 12 -3.04 -2.65 -13.70
C ILE A 12 -3.26 -1.32 -14.44
N ASN A 13 -4.52 -0.94 -14.60
CA ASN A 13 -4.94 0.24 -15.36
C ASN A 13 -5.49 1.37 -14.47
N CYS A 14 -5.30 1.28 -13.16
CA CYS A 14 -5.76 2.27 -12.18
C CYS A 14 -4.61 2.70 -11.27
N PRO A 15 -4.72 3.89 -10.64
CA PRO A 15 -3.85 4.25 -9.54
C PRO A 15 -3.97 3.26 -8.37
N VAL A 16 -2.89 3.09 -7.61
CA VAL A 16 -2.82 2.17 -6.48
C VAL A 16 -2.23 2.90 -5.28
N LEU A 17 -3.01 2.99 -4.21
CA LEU A 17 -2.58 3.44 -2.89
C LEU A 17 -2.43 2.24 -1.96
N ALA A 18 -1.28 2.11 -1.31
CA ALA A 18 -0.97 1.02 -0.38
C ALA A 18 -0.45 1.55 0.97
N PHE A 19 -0.85 0.88 2.05
CA PHE A 19 -0.47 1.24 3.41
C PHE A 19 0.33 0.13 4.06
N TYR A 20 1.47 0.49 4.65
CA TYR A 20 2.42 -0.43 5.27
C TYR A 20 2.68 -0.06 6.72
N GLY A 21 2.86 -1.06 7.58
CA GLY A 21 3.46 -0.85 8.90
C GLY A 21 4.98 -1.01 8.83
N GLU A 22 5.74 -0.06 9.38
CA GLU A 22 7.20 -0.10 9.42
C GLU A 22 7.77 -1.39 10.06
N GLN A 23 7.07 -1.96 11.05
CA GLN A 23 7.51 -3.16 11.75
C GLN A 23 7.16 -4.46 10.99
N ASP A 24 6.43 -4.38 9.87
CA ASP A 24 6.22 -5.52 8.97
C ASP A 24 7.44 -5.71 8.07
N THR A 25 8.51 -6.24 8.65
CA THR A 25 9.84 -6.30 8.02
C THR A 25 9.83 -7.05 6.69
N ALA A 26 9.03 -8.12 6.58
CA ALA A 26 8.92 -8.90 5.36
C ALA A 26 8.38 -8.06 4.19
N LEU A 27 7.33 -7.26 4.43
CA LEU A 27 6.80 -6.36 3.41
C LEU A 27 7.71 -5.15 3.15
N MET A 28 8.34 -4.62 4.19
CA MET A 28 9.25 -3.47 4.08
C MET A 28 10.52 -3.81 3.29
N GLU A 29 11.05 -5.02 3.41
CA GLU A 29 12.18 -5.51 2.60
C GLU A 29 11.81 -5.61 1.11
N GLU A 30 10.59 -6.02 0.78
CA GLU A 30 10.14 -6.14 -0.61
C GLU A 30 9.75 -4.79 -1.24
N LEU A 31 9.26 -3.84 -0.44
CA LEU A 31 8.67 -2.58 -0.89
C LEU A 31 9.53 -1.80 -1.92
N PRO A 32 10.87 -1.63 -1.75
CA PRO A 32 11.69 -0.95 -2.75
C PRO A 32 11.69 -1.65 -4.11
N GLY A 33 11.73 -2.99 -4.10
CA GLY A 33 11.66 -3.79 -5.32
C GLY A 33 10.29 -3.68 -5.98
N LEU A 34 9.22 -3.72 -5.20
CA LEU A 34 7.85 -3.54 -5.70
C LEU A 34 7.65 -2.15 -6.33
N LYS A 35 8.08 -1.07 -5.65
CA LYS A 35 8.05 0.30 -6.18
C LYS A 35 8.74 0.41 -7.54
N SER A 36 9.93 -0.19 -7.67
CA SER A 36 10.67 -0.22 -8.93
C SER A 36 9.91 -0.95 -10.04
N ARG A 37 9.30 -2.11 -9.74
CA ARG A 37 8.52 -2.89 -10.70
C ARG A 37 7.23 -2.19 -11.13
N MET A 38 6.50 -1.57 -10.20
CA MET A 38 5.28 -0.78 -10.49
C MET A 38 5.61 0.41 -11.40
N ARG A 39 6.68 1.16 -11.06
CA ARG A 39 7.16 2.27 -11.89
C ARG A 39 7.57 1.79 -13.29
N ALA A 40 8.28 0.68 -13.40
CA ALA A 40 8.68 0.10 -14.69
C ALA A 40 7.49 -0.45 -15.51
N ALA A 41 6.38 -0.77 -14.84
CA ALA A 41 5.13 -1.17 -15.47
C ALA A 41 4.24 0.03 -15.87
N GLY A 42 4.58 1.26 -15.44
CA GLY A 42 3.80 2.46 -15.71
C GLY A 42 2.59 2.65 -14.79
N VAL A 43 2.55 1.92 -13.67
CA VAL A 43 1.47 2.03 -12.68
C VAL A 43 1.73 3.23 -11.78
N ASP A 44 0.71 4.06 -11.57
CA ASP A 44 0.72 5.08 -10.54
C ASP A 44 0.56 4.40 -9.17
N PHE A 45 1.67 4.28 -8.43
CA PHE A 45 1.73 3.53 -7.19
C PHE A 45 2.28 4.42 -6.06
N GLU A 46 1.43 4.68 -5.08
CA GLU A 46 1.79 5.33 -3.83
C GLU A 46 1.82 4.31 -2.69
N ALA A 47 2.86 4.40 -1.86
CA ALA A 47 2.94 3.61 -0.63
C ALA A 47 3.23 4.51 0.56
N VAL A 48 2.32 4.49 1.53
CA VAL A 48 2.42 5.18 2.82
C VAL A 48 2.92 4.18 3.86
N VAL A 49 3.92 4.56 4.63
CA VAL A 49 4.50 3.73 5.69
C VAL A 49 4.22 4.39 7.04
N TYR A 50 3.55 3.67 7.93
CA TYR A 50 3.26 4.13 9.28
C TYR A 50 4.38 3.69 10.24
N PRO A 51 5.05 4.65 10.92
CA PRO A 51 6.11 4.33 11.87
C PRO A 51 5.57 3.56 13.08
N ALA A 52 6.43 2.76 13.71
CA ALA A 52 6.11 2.00 14.92
C ALA A 52 4.83 1.14 14.83
N THR A 53 4.47 0.72 13.62
CA THR A 53 3.22 0.03 13.31
C THR A 53 3.52 -1.31 12.65
N GLY A 54 2.86 -2.38 13.08
CA GLY A 54 3.06 -3.73 12.55
C GLY A 54 1.99 -4.17 11.54
N HIS A 55 2.04 -5.45 11.20
CA HIS A 55 1.02 -6.09 10.36
C HIS A 55 -0.38 -5.97 10.99
N ALA A 56 -1.42 -5.87 10.16
CA ALA A 56 -2.83 -5.80 10.59
C ALA A 56 -3.14 -4.63 11.56
N PHE A 57 -2.50 -3.48 11.37
CA PHE A 57 -2.73 -2.28 12.20
C PHE A 57 -4.14 -1.72 12.11
N PHE A 58 -4.86 -2.00 11.02
CA PHE A 58 -6.23 -1.55 10.81
C PHE A 58 -7.27 -2.41 11.55
N ASN A 59 -6.90 -3.60 12.02
CA ASN A 59 -7.84 -4.55 12.60
C ASN A 59 -8.18 -4.19 14.06
N ASP A 60 -9.27 -3.45 14.25
CA ASP A 60 -9.78 -2.98 15.55
C ASP A 60 -10.21 -4.10 16.53
N THR A 61 -10.42 -5.33 16.03
CA THR A 61 -10.68 -6.49 16.89
C THR A 61 -9.42 -7.10 17.49
N ASN A 62 -8.24 -6.81 16.93
CA ASN A 62 -6.96 -7.34 17.40
C ASN A 62 -6.19 -6.29 18.22
N LYS A 63 -6.35 -6.32 19.54
CA LYS A 63 -5.73 -5.37 20.47
C LYS A 63 -4.19 -5.38 20.47
N TYR A 64 -3.54 -6.41 19.91
CA TYR A 64 -2.08 -6.49 19.86
C TYR A 64 -1.48 -5.78 18.66
N THR A 65 -2.21 -5.73 17.55
CA THR A 65 -1.73 -5.14 16.30
C THR A 65 -2.39 -3.82 15.97
N TYR A 66 -3.62 -3.61 16.45
CA TYR A 66 -4.40 -2.40 16.19
C TYR A 66 -3.65 -1.12 16.58
N ASN A 67 -3.54 -0.20 15.63
CA ASN A 67 -3.05 1.15 15.88
C ASN A 67 -4.14 2.14 15.44
N PRO A 68 -4.84 2.81 16.38
CA PRO A 68 -5.97 3.68 16.06
C PRO A 68 -5.59 4.89 15.22
N ASP A 69 -4.40 5.47 15.44
CA ASP A 69 -3.95 6.66 14.72
C ASP A 69 -3.62 6.31 13.26
N ALA A 70 -2.86 5.23 13.05
CA ALA A 70 -2.55 4.74 11.71
C ALA A 70 -3.82 4.28 10.96
N ALA A 71 -4.75 3.60 11.66
CA ALA A 71 -6.01 3.18 11.09
C ALA A 71 -6.86 4.39 10.64
N ALA A 72 -7.04 5.40 11.49
CA ALA A 72 -7.80 6.59 11.17
C ALA A 72 -7.22 7.40 10.01
N ASP A 73 -5.90 7.60 9.98
CA ASP A 73 -5.23 8.31 8.88
C ASP A 73 -5.33 7.51 7.57
N SER A 74 -5.07 6.20 7.60
CA SER A 74 -5.18 5.35 6.41
C SER A 74 -6.60 5.31 5.85
N TRP A 75 -7.62 5.36 6.71
CA TRP A 75 -9.01 5.44 6.29
C TRP A 75 -9.34 6.77 5.62
N THR A 76 -8.89 7.87 6.22
CA THR A 76 -9.07 9.22 5.65
C THR A 76 -8.43 9.31 4.25
N ARG A 77 -7.21 8.80 4.10
CA ARG A 77 -6.51 8.75 2.80
C ARG A 77 -7.20 7.84 1.80
N THR A 78 -7.74 6.71 2.24
CA THR A 78 -8.51 5.80 1.39
C THR A 78 -9.73 6.51 0.80
N LEU A 79 -10.50 7.22 1.63
CA LEU A 79 -11.69 7.95 1.16
C LEU A 79 -11.32 9.07 0.19
N ALA A 80 -10.29 9.87 0.50
CA ALA A 80 -9.83 10.93 -0.39
C ALA A 80 -9.31 10.38 -1.74
N PHE A 81 -8.59 9.26 -1.71
CA PHE A 81 -8.11 8.57 -2.90
C PHE A 81 -9.25 8.06 -3.78
N LEU A 82 -10.29 7.47 -3.16
CA LEU A 82 -11.46 6.98 -3.88
C LEU A 82 -12.30 8.14 -4.44
N GLU A 83 -12.49 9.23 -3.69
CA GLU A 83 -13.16 10.44 -4.17
C GLU A 83 -12.46 10.96 -5.44
N GLN A 84 -11.14 11.19 -5.37
CA GLN A 84 -10.35 11.65 -6.50
C GLN A 84 -10.39 10.69 -7.71
N SER A 85 -10.51 9.38 -7.48
CA SER A 85 -10.44 8.36 -8.54
C SER A 85 -11.79 7.97 -9.14
N LEU A 86 -12.90 8.33 -8.50
CA LEU A 86 -14.26 7.92 -8.88
C LEU A 86 -15.17 9.08 -9.27
N GLU A 87 -14.77 10.32 -9.02
CA GLU A 87 -15.47 11.49 -9.57
C GLU A 87 -15.19 11.61 -11.09
N ASP A 88 -16.27 11.61 -11.88
CA ASP A 88 -16.29 11.70 -13.36
C ASP A 88 -15.72 13.03 -13.90
#